data_AF-A0A959TCD8-F1
#
_entry.id   AF-A0A959TCD8-F1
#
_cell.length_a   1.000
_cell.length_b   1.000
_cell.length_c   1.000
_cell.angle_alpha   90.00
_cell.angle_beta   90.00
_cell.angle_gamma   90.00
#
_symmetry.space_group_name_H-M   'P 1'
#
loop_
_entity.id
_entity.type
_entity.pdbx_description
1 polymer ?
#
loop_
_entity_poly.entity_id
_entity_poly.type
_entity_poly.pdbx_seq_one_letter_code
_entity_poly.pdbx_strand_id
1 'polypeptide(L)'
;FMVQGGDPESRSAAPGQMLGNGGPGYTVPAEIVPGLVHTKGALAAARQGDQVNPEKRSSGSQFYLVQGKPFQPNELDMVAQRASRYGTPVTYSEEQKETYATEGGAPHLDGSYTVFGEVIEGLDVIDRIAAVQRDGRDRPVSDVRMFMRVLE
;
A
#
# COMPACT_ATOMS: atom_id res chain seq x y z
N PHE A 1 3.73 2.09 8.10
CA PHE A 1 3.99 1.31 6.86
C PHE A 1 2.98 1.73 5.80
N MET A 2 1.70 1.44 5.99
CA MET A 2 0.62 1.88 5.12
C MET A 2 -0.68 1.98 5.91
N VAL A 3 -1.70 2.57 5.31
CA VAL A 3 -3.08 2.61 5.82
C VAL A 3 -3.94 1.80 4.86
N GLN A 4 -4.54 0.70 5.35
CA GLN A 4 -5.36 -0.20 4.53
C GLN A 4 -6.87 0.07 4.71
N GLY A 5 -7.61 -0.03 3.60
CA GLY A 5 -9.06 0.07 3.57
C GLY A 5 -9.68 -0.80 2.48
N GLY A 6 -10.98 -0.61 2.25
CA GLY A 6 -11.70 -1.24 1.15
C GLY A 6 -12.28 -2.64 1.45
N ASP A 7 -12.24 -3.10 2.70
CA ASP A 7 -13.01 -4.28 3.12
C ASP A 7 -14.50 -3.89 3.26
N PRO A 8 -15.43 -4.47 2.48
CA PRO A 8 -16.85 -4.14 2.54
C PRO A 8 -17.50 -4.48 3.88
N GLU A 9 -16.98 -5.46 4.63
CA GLU A 9 -17.50 -5.86 5.94
C GLU A 9 -17.23 -4.79 7.01
N SER A 10 -16.28 -3.88 6.77
CA SER A 10 -15.94 -2.79 7.68
C SER A 10 -17.08 -1.78 7.89
N ARG A 11 -18.02 -1.66 6.95
CA ARG A 11 -19.08 -0.63 6.95
C ARG A 11 -19.98 -0.66 8.19
N SER A 12 -20.24 -1.86 8.69
CA SER A 12 -21.12 -2.12 9.83
C SER A 12 -20.45 -3.04 10.87
N ALA A 13 -19.12 -3.09 10.87
CA ALA A 13 -18.37 -3.97 11.75
C ALA A 13 -18.57 -3.58 13.22
N ALA A 14 -18.77 -4.57 14.08
CA ALA A 14 -18.77 -4.34 15.52
C ALA A 14 -17.37 -3.93 16.01
N PRO A 15 -17.25 -3.19 17.12
CA PRO A 15 -15.96 -2.92 17.75
C PRO A 15 -15.17 -4.22 17.99
N GLY A 16 -13.90 -4.25 17.58
CA GLY A 16 -13.02 -5.41 17.72
C GLY A 16 -13.28 -6.58 16.74
N GLN A 17 -14.26 -6.46 15.84
CA GLN A 17 -14.47 -7.45 14.78
C GLN A 17 -13.21 -7.55 13.91
N MET A 18 -12.80 -8.79 13.60
CA MET A 18 -11.69 -9.03 12.69
C MET A 18 -12.10 -8.63 11.26
N LEU A 19 -11.24 -7.89 10.58
CA LEU A 19 -11.40 -7.41 9.22
C LEU A 19 -10.14 -7.72 8.39
N GLY A 20 -10.19 -7.46 7.09
CA GLY A 20 -9.10 -7.67 6.15
C GLY A 20 -9.25 -8.93 5.29
N ASN A 21 -10.24 -9.78 5.59
CA ASN A 21 -10.55 -10.98 4.82
C ASN A 21 -11.77 -10.80 3.90
N GLY A 22 -12.53 -9.71 4.05
CA GLY A 22 -13.69 -9.44 3.22
C GLY A 22 -13.32 -8.96 1.81
N GLY A 23 -14.28 -8.99 0.90
CA GLY A 23 -14.10 -8.54 -0.47
C GLY A 23 -15.32 -8.85 -1.33
N PRO A 24 -15.33 -8.44 -2.60
CA PRO A 24 -16.49 -8.61 -3.48
C PRO A 24 -16.60 -10.02 -4.09
N GLY A 25 -15.78 -10.97 -3.63
CA GLY A 25 -15.75 -12.35 -4.15
C GLY A 25 -14.93 -12.55 -5.42
N TYR A 26 -14.18 -11.55 -5.87
CA TYR A 26 -13.28 -11.66 -7.02
C TYR A 26 -11.93 -10.96 -6.79
N THR A 27 -10.97 -11.30 -7.64
CA THR A 27 -9.65 -10.65 -7.74
C THR A 27 -9.41 -10.17 -9.17
N VAL A 28 -8.57 -9.15 -9.32
CA VAL A 28 -8.19 -8.55 -10.61
C VAL A 28 -6.76 -9.01 -10.96
N PRO A 29 -6.42 -9.25 -12.24
CA PRO A 29 -5.03 -9.53 -12.63
C PRO A 29 -4.06 -8.47 -12.09
N ALA A 30 -2.82 -8.87 -11.79
CA ALA A 30 -1.80 -7.92 -11.39
C ALA A 30 -1.39 -7.05 -12.58
N GLU A 31 -1.39 -5.73 -12.37
CA GLU A 31 -0.88 -4.73 -13.31
C GLU A 31 0.39 -4.14 -12.70
N ILE A 32 1.53 -4.80 -12.93
CA ILE A 32 2.84 -4.37 -12.42
C ILE A 32 3.56 -3.60 -13.52
N VAL A 33 3.66 -2.28 -13.36
CA VAL A 33 4.24 -1.38 -14.35
C VAL A 33 5.59 -0.88 -13.85
N PRO A 34 6.70 -1.12 -14.59
CA PRO A 34 8.00 -0.54 -14.25
C PRO A 34 7.91 0.98 -14.10
N GLY A 35 8.46 1.52 -13.01
CA GLY A 35 8.42 2.95 -12.71
C GLY A 35 7.26 3.39 -11.81
N LEU A 36 6.20 2.59 -11.67
CA LEU A 36 5.21 2.81 -10.61
C LEU A 36 5.71 2.18 -9.31
N VAL A 37 6.01 3.04 -8.34
CA VAL A 37 6.69 2.67 -7.08
C VAL A 37 5.85 3.08 -5.87
N HIS A 38 6.14 2.48 -4.73
CA HIS A 38 5.42 2.69 -3.48
C HIS A 38 6.06 3.83 -2.67
N THR A 39 6.16 5.03 -3.28
CA THR A 39 6.46 6.26 -2.53
C THR A 39 5.30 6.61 -1.61
N LYS A 40 5.53 7.48 -0.61
CA LYS A 40 4.47 7.98 0.26
C LYS A 40 3.33 8.58 -0.58
N GLY A 41 2.09 8.26 -0.23
CA GLY A 41 0.92 8.69 -0.99
C GLY A 41 0.54 7.79 -2.16
N ALA A 42 1.37 6.83 -2.56
CA ALA A 42 0.97 5.85 -3.57
C ALA A 42 -0.28 5.08 -3.11
N LEU A 43 -1.25 4.96 -4.01
CA LEU A 43 -2.46 4.17 -3.87
C LEU A 43 -2.26 2.83 -4.58
N ALA A 44 -2.28 1.75 -3.81
CA ALA A 44 -1.96 0.42 -4.32
C ALA A 44 -2.94 -0.65 -3.83
N ALA A 45 -3.06 -1.72 -4.61
CA ALA A 45 -4.02 -2.79 -4.35
C ALA A 45 -3.46 -3.78 -3.31
N ALA A 46 -4.28 -4.13 -2.32
CA ALA A 46 -3.94 -5.19 -1.38
C ALA A 46 -4.06 -6.56 -2.07
N ARG A 47 -3.29 -7.54 -1.61
CA ARG A 47 -3.41 -8.94 -2.06
C ARG A 47 -2.92 -9.91 -1.00
N GLN A 48 -3.34 -11.16 -1.12
CA GLN A 48 -2.75 -12.25 -0.35
C GLN A 48 -1.28 -12.48 -0.75
N GLY A 49 -0.49 -13.06 0.15
CA GLY A 49 0.91 -13.39 -0.10
C GLY A 49 1.10 -14.48 -1.16
N ASP A 50 2.29 -14.53 -1.75
CA ASP A 50 2.61 -15.32 -2.95
C ASP A 50 2.38 -16.83 -2.78
N GLN A 51 2.46 -17.36 -1.56
CA GLN A 51 2.16 -18.78 -1.28
C GLN A 51 0.69 -19.14 -1.52
N VAL A 52 -0.22 -18.19 -1.32
CA VAL A 52 -1.66 -18.35 -1.53
C VAL A 52 -2.06 -17.78 -2.90
N ASN A 53 -1.39 -16.71 -3.34
CA ASN A 53 -1.69 -15.98 -4.56
C ASN A 53 -0.41 -15.81 -5.42
N PRO A 54 0.07 -16.89 -6.06
CA PRO A 54 1.31 -16.87 -6.83
C PRO A 54 1.24 -15.99 -8.09
N GLU A 55 0.03 -15.80 -8.63
CA GLU A 55 -0.26 -14.88 -9.74
C GLU A 55 -0.28 -13.41 -9.29
N LYS A 56 -0.12 -13.13 -7.99
CA LYS A 56 -0.10 -11.79 -7.40
C LYS A 56 -1.35 -10.97 -7.71
N ARG A 57 -2.50 -11.63 -7.95
CA ARG A 57 -3.77 -10.97 -8.28
C ARG A 57 -4.17 -9.98 -7.19
N SER A 58 -4.64 -8.81 -7.60
CA SER A 58 -5.11 -7.74 -6.72
C SER A 58 -6.47 -8.07 -6.11
N SER A 59 -6.71 -7.64 -4.89
CA SER A 59 -8.05 -7.63 -4.29
C SER A 59 -9.00 -6.81 -5.15
N GLY A 60 -10.26 -7.27 -5.29
CA GLY A 60 -11.28 -6.55 -6.05
C GLY A 60 -11.78 -5.26 -5.37
N SER A 61 -11.47 -5.04 -4.10
CA SER A 61 -11.91 -3.84 -3.37
C SER A 61 -10.93 -3.29 -2.33
N GLN A 62 -10.03 -4.13 -1.80
CA GLN A 62 -9.10 -3.69 -0.77
C GLN A 62 -7.86 -3.01 -1.36
N PHE A 63 -7.50 -1.88 -0.78
CA PHE A 63 -6.39 -1.03 -1.21
C PHE A 63 -5.70 -0.42 0.00
N TYR A 64 -4.58 0.24 -0.23
CA TYR A 64 -3.87 0.98 0.79
C TYR A 64 -3.22 2.24 0.25
N LEU A 65 -3.05 3.20 1.16
CA LEU A 65 -2.21 4.37 0.97
C LEU A 65 -0.87 4.13 1.64
N VAL A 66 0.21 4.33 0.89
CA VAL A 66 1.55 4.19 1.43
C VAL A 66 1.86 5.36 2.36
N GLN A 67 2.26 5.04 3.60
CA GLN A 67 2.82 6.02 4.53
C GLN A 67 4.35 5.95 4.48
N GLY A 68 4.88 4.73 4.62
CA GLY A 68 6.31 4.46 4.48
C GLY A 68 7.20 5.13 5.53
N LYS A 69 8.48 5.18 5.19
CA LYS A 69 9.52 5.97 5.86
C LYS A 69 10.56 6.43 4.82
N PRO A 70 11.37 7.45 5.13
CA PRO A 70 12.53 7.80 4.30
C PRO A 70 13.54 6.65 4.14
N PHE A 71 14.18 6.58 2.98
CA PHE A 71 15.27 5.65 2.66
C PHE A 71 16.45 6.38 2.04
N GLN A 72 17.65 6.09 2.50
CA GLN A 72 18.87 6.55 1.85
C GLN A 72 19.10 5.81 0.53
N PRO A 73 19.78 6.42 -0.47
CA PRO A 73 19.99 5.78 -1.77
C PRO A 73 20.64 4.39 -1.69
N ASN A 74 21.60 4.20 -0.79
CA ASN A 74 22.24 2.90 -0.57
C ASN A 74 21.27 1.86 0.02
N GLU A 75 20.32 2.26 0.86
CA GLU A 75 19.28 1.36 1.37
C GLU A 75 18.34 0.91 0.23
N LEU A 76 18.01 1.80 -0.70
CA LEU A 76 17.21 1.47 -1.88
C LEU A 76 17.93 0.48 -2.80
N ASP A 77 19.24 0.66 -3.02
CA ASP A 77 20.04 -0.28 -3.80
C ASP A 77 20.03 -1.67 -3.16
N MET A 78 20.10 -1.76 -1.83
CA MET A 78 20.00 -3.03 -1.11
C MET A 78 18.61 -3.67 -1.27
N VAL A 79 17.53 -2.86 -1.23
CA VAL A 79 16.17 -3.34 -1.48
C VAL A 79 16.02 -3.87 -2.90
N ALA A 80 16.52 -3.15 -3.91
CA ALA A 80 16.49 -3.57 -5.31
C ALA A 80 17.26 -4.88 -5.55
N GLN A 81 18.45 -5.01 -4.95
CA GLN A 81 19.25 -6.24 -5.02
C GLN A 81 18.51 -7.41 -4.38
N ARG A 82 17.88 -7.20 -3.22
CA ARG A 82 17.07 -8.23 -2.55
C ARG A 82 15.88 -8.63 -3.41
N ALA A 83 15.13 -7.67 -3.94
CA ALA A 83 13.98 -7.92 -4.80
C ALA A 83 14.37 -8.73 -6.05
N SER A 84 15.50 -8.40 -6.68
CA SER A 84 16.05 -9.16 -7.81
C SER A 84 16.33 -10.63 -7.46
N ARG A 85 16.86 -10.91 -6.25
CA ARG A 85 17.10 -12.29 -5.79
C ARG A 85 15.82 -13.10 -5.61
N TYR A 86 14.69 -12.44 -5.36
CA TYR A 86 13.38 -13.08 -5.22
C TYR A 86 12.54 -13.03 -6.52
N GLY A 87 13.17 -12.71 -7.66
CA GLY A 87 12.50 -12.75 -8.96
C GLY A 87 11.67 -11.51 -9.30
N THR A 88 11.83 -10.41 -8.56
CA THR A 88 11.15 -9.13 -8.80
C THR A 88 12.20 -8.02 -8.96
N PRO A 89 12.93 -7.98 -10.09
CA PRO A 89 13.92 -6.94 -10.32
C PRO A 89 13.26 -5.57 -10.39
N VAL A 90 13.84 -4.59 -9.69
CA VAL A 90 13.40 -3.19 -9.66
C VAL A 90 14.62 -2.30 -9.84
N THR A 91 14.45 -1.21 -10.59
CA THR A 91 15.45 -0.15 -10.73
C THR A 91 14.79 1.19 -10.43
N TYR A 92 15.52 2.08 -9.77
CA TYR A 92 15.03 3.39 -9.39
C TYR A 92 15.70 4.49 -10.22
N SER A 93 14.90 5.43 -10.72
CA SER A 93 15.41 6.70 -11.26
C SER A 93 15.99 7.56 -10.14
N GLU A 94 16.81 8.56 -10.48
CA GLU A 94 17.33 9.50 -9.49
C GLU A 94 16.20 10.31 -8.81
N GLU A 95 15.15 10.65 -9.56
CA GLU A 95 13.94 11.28 -9.01
C GLU A 95 13.26 10.40 -7.97
N GLN A 96 13.05 9.10 -8.26
CA GLN A 96 12.45 8.17 -7.31
C GLN A 96 13.31 7.99 -6.06
N LYS A 97 14.64 7.95 -6.20
CA LYS A 97 15.56 7.89 -5.06
C LYS A 97 15.43 9.14 -4.18
N GLU A 98 15.34 10.32 -4.79
CA GLU A 98 15.13 11.58 -4.07
C GLU A 98 13.78 11.61 -3.35
N THR A 99 12.69 11.19 -4.00
CA THR A 99 11.37 11.09 -3.37
C THR A 99 11.38 10.11 -2.19
N TYR A 100 12.00 8.95 -2.35
CA TYR A 100 12.16 8.00 -1.25
C TYR A 100 13.04 8.55 -0.11
N ALA A 101 14.04 9.38 -0.41
CA ALA A 101 14.89 9.98 0.61
C ALA A 101 14.20 11.11 1.39
N THR A 102 13.31 11.87 0.74
CA THR A 102 12.69 13.06 1.30
C THR A 102 11.29 12.78 1.87
N GLU A 103 10.43 12.13 1.09
CA GLU A 103 9.03 11.86 1.45
C GLU A 103 8.84 10.46 2.03
N GLY A 104 9.67 9.51 1.58
CA GLY A 104 9.65 8.13 2.03
C GLY A 104 8.75 7.22 1.20
N GLY A 105 8.57 5.99 1.70
CA GLY A 105 7.70 5.01 1.07
C GLY A 105 7.95 3.57 1.56
N ALA A 106 7.63 2.60 0.71
CA ALA A 106 7.65 1.18 0.99
C ALA A 106 8.30 0.39 -0.18
N PRO A 107 9.60 0.58 -0.45
CA PRO A 107 10.27 0.06 -1.64
C PRO A 107 10.32 -1.48 -1.70
N HIS A 108 10.09 -2.17 -0.58
CA HIS A 108 10.03 -3.63 -0.53
C HIS A 108 8.75 -4.21 -1.19
N LEU A 109 7.80 -3.35 -1.60
CA LEU A 109 6.61 -3.72 -2.36
C LEU A 109 6.77 -3.52 -3.87
N ASP A 110 7.81 -2.80 -4.28
CA ASP A 110 8.02 -2.45 -5.68
C ASP A 110 8.21 -3.69 -6.55
N GLY A 111 7.63 -3.66 -7.76
CA GLY A 111 7.61 -4.80 -8.68
C GLY A 111 6.76 -5.99 -8.22
N SER A 112 6.01 -5.87 -7.11
CA SER A 112 5.22 -6.98 -6.53
C SER A 112 3.76 -6.67 -6.25
N TYR A 113 3.37 -5.39 -6.24
CA TYR A 113 2.01 -4.92 -5.98
C TYR A 113 1.63 -3.85 -7.00
N THR A 114 0.36 -3.84 -7.41
CA THR A 114 -0.17 -2.86 -8.36
C THR A 114 -0.38 -1.53 -7.69
N VAL A 115 0.38 -0.52 -8.13
CA VAL A 115 0.12 0.90 -7.86
C VAL A 115 -0.78 1.41 -8.96
N PHE A 116 -1.91 2.03 -8.61
CA PHE A 116 -2.92 2.49 -9.57
C PHE A 116 -3.36 3.95 -9.36
N GLY A 117 -2.70 4.67 -8.46
CA GLY A 117 -2.90 6.10 -8.25
C GLY A 117 -1.96 6.66 -7.21
N GLU A 118 -2.12 7.94 -6.93
CA GLU A 118 -1.35 8.67 -5.92
C GLU A 118 -2.19 9.78 -5.28
N VAL A 119 -1.80 10.18 -4.08
CA VAL A 119 -2.41 11.31 -3.38
C VAL A 119 -1.77 12.60 -3.86
N ILE A 120 -2.57 13.45 -4.50
CA ILE A 120 -2.12 14.76 -4.99
C ILE A 120 -2.28 15.89 -3.96
N GLU A 121 -3.16 15.71 -2.97
CA GLU A 121 -3.42 16.69 -1.91
C GLU A 121 -3.69 15.98 -0.57
N GLY A 122 -3.20 16.55 0.53
CA GLY A 122 -3.44 16.00 1.87
C GLY A 122 -2.53 14.83 2.25
N LEU A 123 -1.27 14.82 1.78
CA LEU A 123 -0.29 13.79 2.13
C LEU A 123 -0.07 13.66 3.66
N ASP A 124 -0.20 14.76 4.39
CA ASP A 124 -0.13 14.81 5.86
C ASP A 124 -1.31 14.10 6.56
N VAL A 125 -2.46 13.97 5.87
CA VAL A 125 -3.62 13.24 6.38
C VAL A 125 -3.26 11.77 6.58
N ILE A 126 -2.41 11.20 5.73
CA ILE A 126 -1.95 9.81 5.84
C ILE A 126 -1.23 9.59 7.18
N ASP A 127 -0.37 10.53 7.59
CA ASP A 127 0.33 10.43 8.88
C ASP A 127 -0.63 10.56 10.05
N ARG A 128 -1.62 11.47 9.94
CA ARG A 128 -2.66 11.62 10.96
C ARG A 128 -3.49 10.35 11.13
N ILE A 129 -3.83 9.67 10.03
CA ILE A 129 -4.54 8.39 10.09
C ILE A 129 -3.63 7.30 10.66
N ALA A 130 -2.36 7.22 10.24
CA ALA A 130 -1.42 6.23 10.75
C ALA A 130 -1.10 6.39 12.25
N ALA A 131 -1.23 7.60 12.79
CA ALA A 131 -0.98 7.94 14.19
C ALA A 131 -2.17 7.67 15.13
N VAL A 132 -3.35 7.31 14.62
CA VAL A 132 -4.50 7.00 15.49
C VAL A 132 -4.18 5.81 16.39
N GLN A 133 -4.84 5.77 17.56
CA GLN A 133 -4.70 4.64 18.47
C GLN A 133 -5.23 3.36 17.80
N ARG A 134 -4.42 2.30 17.85
CA ARG A 134 -4.73 0.99 17.27
C ARG A 134 -4.71 -0.09 18.35
N ASP A 135 -5.45 -1.17 18.12
CA ASP A 135 -5.38 -2.38 18.93
C ASP A 135 -4.14 -3.23 18.58
N GLY A 136 -3.98 -4.37 19.25
CA GLY A 136 -2.86 -5.28 19.01
C GLY A 136 -2.86 -5.99 17.63
N ARG A 137 -3.85 -5.72 16.78
CA ARG A 137 -3.96 -6.25 15.41
C ARG A 137 -3.84 -5.12 14.37
N ASP A 138 -3.33 -3.97 14.77
CA ASP A 138 -3.22 -2.75 13.95
C ASP A 138 -4.56 -2.18 13.46
N ARG A 139 -5.71 -2.59 14.03
CA ARG A 139 -7.01 -1.98 13.73
C ARG A 139 -7.18 -0.70 14.56
N PRO A 140 -7.62 0.43 13.98
CA PRO A 140 -7.99 1.62 14.76
C PRO A 140 -9.02 1.31 15.85
N VAL A 141 -8.80 1.82 17.06
CA VAL A 141 -9.73 1.66 18.20
C VAL A 141 -11.04 2.41 17.93
N SER A 142 -10.94 3.56 17.26
CA SER A 142 -12.08 4.31 16.73
C SER A 142 -12.07 4.25 15.21
N ASP A 143 -13.23 3.99 14.60
CA ASP A 143 -13.36 3.88 13.15
C ASP A 143 -12.89 5.16 12.45
N VAL A 144 -11.97 5.01 11.49
CA VAL A 144 -11.61 6.05 10.54
C VAL A 144 -12.43 5.84 9.28
N ARG A 145 -13.47 6.65 9.08
CA ARG A 145 -14.41 6.50 7.96
C ARG A 145 -13.95 7.34 6.76
N MET A 146 -14.09 6.78 5.57
CA MET A 146 -13.85 7.48 4.31
C MET A 146 -15.15 7.72 3.55
N PHE A 147 -15.21 8.82 2.82
CA PHE A 147 -16.30 9.16 1.90
C PHE A 147 -15.70 9.37 0.51
N MET A 148 -16.42 8.93 -0.52
CA MET A 148 -15.94 8.98 -1.89
C MET A 148 -16.79 9.95 -2.70
N ARG A 149 -16.12 10.82 -3.45
CA ARG A 149 -16.71 11.64 -4.50
C ARG A 149 -15.84 11.50 -5.73
N VAL A 150 -16.43 11.07 -6.84
CA VAL A 150 -15.76 11.06 -8.14
C VAL A 150 -15.79 12.49 -8.68
N LEU A 151 -14.63 12.96 -9.14
CA LEU A 151 -14.49 14.25 -9.81
C LEU A 151 -14.51 13.99 -11.31
N GLU A 152 -15.20 14.86 -12.07
CA GLU A 152 -15.24 14.85 -13.54
C GLU A 152 -14.20 15.79 -14.12
#